data_AF-A0A1J3FLA6-F1
#
_entry.id   AF-A0A1J3FLA6-F1
#
_cell.length_a   1.000
_cell.length_b   1.000
_cell.length_c   1.000
_cell.angle_alpha   90.00
_cell.angle_beta   90.00
_cell.angle_gamma   90.00
#
_symmetry.space_group_name_H-M   'P 1'
#
loop_
_entity.id
_entity.type
_entity.pdbx_description
1 polymer ?
#
loop_
_entity_poly.entity_id
_entity_poly.type
_entity_poly.pdbx_seq_one_letter_code
_entity_poly.pdbx_strand_id
1 'polypeptide(L)'
;MFDNLEFYHRVYKEVLAVPVCKGIKTESEKFPGGFKTSTVETWIPENGRAIQAATSHNLGQNFAKMFGIEFENEKKEKQFAWQTSWGLTTRSIGIMTMYHGDDKGLVLPPRVANVQVIIIPIPFKGKEQEVVKA
;
A
#
# COMPACT_ATOMS: atom_id res chain seq x y z
N MET A 1 6.35 -14.25 9.70
CA MET A 1 4.87 -14.04 9.67
C MET A 1 4.47 -12.57 9.53
N PHE A 2 5.42 -11.63 9.52
CA PHE A 2 5.16 -10.22 9.17
C PHE A 2 5.64 -9.87 7.75
N ASP A 3 6.19 -10.84 7.04
CA ASP A 3 7.02 -10.66 5.85
C ASP A 3 6.22 -9.95 4.75
N ASN A 4 4.97 -10.37 4.53
CA ASN A 4 4.10 -9.73 3.53
C ASN A 4 3.62 -8.34 3.93
N LEU A 5 3.42 -8.09 5.24
CA LEU A 5 3.01 -6.77 5.74
C LEU A 5 4.15 -5.75 5.62
N GLU A 6 5.39 -6.20 5.74
CA GLU A 6 6.56 -5.33 5.59
C GLU A 6 6.66 -4.76 4.17
N PHE A 7 6.32 -5.53 3.13
CA PHE A 7 6.26 -4.98 1.77
C PHE A 7 5.28 -3.80 1.66
N TYR A 8 4.10 -3.89 2.27
CA TYR A 8 3.15 -2.78 2.29
C TYR A 8 3.65 -1.59 3.09
N HIS A 9 4.23 -1.84 4.27
CA HIS A 9 4.86 -0.79 5.07
C HIS A 9 5.94 -0.04 4.26
N ARG A 10 6.77 -0.76 3.52
CA ARG A 10 7.81 -0.19 2.64
C ARG A 10 7.23 0.54 1.43
N VAL A 11 6.16 0.04 0.79
CA VAL A 11 5.49 0.78 -0.30
C VAL A 11 5.03 2.16 0.19
N TYR A 12 4.33 2.22 1.33
CA TYR A 12 3.89 3.51 1.86
C TYR A 12 5.07 4.39 2.29
N LYS A 13 5.99 3.86 3.11
CA LYS A 13 7.07 4.66 3.71
C LYS A 13 8.17 5.03 2.71
N GLU A 14 8.63 4.09 1.91
CA GLU A 14 9.79 4.25 1.02
C GLU A 14 9.39 4.74 -0.37
N VAL A 15 8.24 4.33 -0.92
CA VAL A 15 7.85 4.70 -2.29
C VAL A 15 6.92 5.92 -2.29
N LEU A 16 5.91 5.91 -1.42
CA LEU A 16 4.89 6.96 -1.35
C LEU A 16 5.20 8.06 -0.32
N ALA A 17 6.28 7.92 0.45
CA ALA A 17 6.64 8.82 1.54
C ALA A 17 5.52 9.08 2.58
N VAL A 18 4.59 8.14 2.75
CA VAL A 18 3.49 8.23 3.72
C VAL A 18 3.83 7.41 4.96
N PRO A 19 3.79 7.99 6.16
CA PRO A 19 3.97 7.23 7.40
C PRO A 19 2.75 6.35 7.65
N VAL A 20 3.02 5.11 8.03
CA VAL A 20 2.02 4.09 8.36
C VAL A 20 2.42 3.34 9.62
N CYS A 21 1.43 2.94 10.41
CA CYS A 21 1.59 2.13 11.61
C CYS A 21 1.20 0.69 11.33
N LYS A 22 2.10 -0.26 11.58
CA LYS A 22 1.79 -1.70 11.57
C LYS A 22 0.95 -2.05 12.80
N GLY A 23 -0.08 -2.88 12.62
CA GLY A 23 -0.97 -3.29 13.69
C GLY A 23 -1.67 -4.63 13.43
N ILE A 24 -2.42 -5.08 14.43
CA ILE A 24 -3.30 -6.26 14.37
C ILE A 24 -4.72 -5.76 14.61
N LYS A 25 -5.65 -6.13 13.73
CA LYS A 25 -7.07 -5.80 13.92
C LYS A 25 -7.62 -6.54 15.15
N THR A 26 -8.56 -5.90 15.85
CA THR A 26 -9.35 -6.55 16.91
C THR A 26 -10.16 -7.70 16.33
N GLU A 27 -10.68 -8.57 17.19
CA GLU A 27 -11.55 -9.67 16.76
C GLU A 27 -12.80 -9.19 16.00
N SER A 28 -13.33 -8.01 16.34
CA SER A 28 -14.49 -7.40 15.67
C SER A 28 -14.15 -6.83 14.28
N GLU A 29 -12.90 -6.43 14.05
CA GLU A 29 -12.45 -5.72 12.83
C GLU A 29 -11.60 -6.60 11.90
N LYS A 30 -11.23 -7.81 12.33
CA LYS A 30 -10.48 -8.74 11.48
C LYS A 30 -11.38 -9.27 10.37
N PHE A 31 -10.76 -9.72 9.27
CA PHE A 31 -11.49 -10.46 8.25
C PHE A 31 -12.16 -11.70 8.85
N PRO A 32 -13.51 -11.86 8.77
CA PRO A 32 -14.22 -12.93 9.48
C PRO A 32 -13.78 -14.34 9.09
N GLY A 33 -13.35 -14.52 7.82
CA GLY A 33 -12.82 -15.80 7.35
C GLY A 33 -11.38 -16.09 7.79
N GLY A 34 -10.70 -15.11 8.41
CA GLY A 34 -9.30 -15.22 8.82
C GLY A 34 -9.09 -15.60 10.27
N PHE A 35 -8.02 -16.34 10.54
CA PHE A 35 -7.54 -16.58 11.91
C PHE A 35 -7.07 -15.27 12.57
N LYS A 36 -6.27 -14.48 11.83
CA LYS A 36 -5.70 -13.20 12.29
C LYS A 36 -5.55 -12.23 11.12
N THR A 37 -5.88 -10.95 11.34
CA THR A 37 -5.67 -9.88 10.34
C THR A 37 -4.66 -8.87 10.86
N SER A 38 -3.56 -8.73 10.11
CA SER A 38 -2.57 -7.68 10.30
C SER A 38 -2.79 -6.56 9.30
N THR A 39 -2.40 -5.34 9.63
CA THR A 39 -2.71 -4.17 8.82
C THR A 39 -1.64 -3.09 8.94
N VAL A 40 -1.58 -2.21 7.93
CA VAL A 40 -0.92 -0.91 8.03
C VAL A 40 -1.99 0.17 8.01
N GLU A 41 -1.96 1.05 9.00
CA GLU A 41 -2.92 2.14 9.20
C GLU A 41 -2.20 3.48 8.97
N THR A 42 -2.92 4.46 8.47
CA THR A 42 -2.46 5.86 8.47
C THR A 42 -3.62 6.77 8.83
N TRP A 43 -3.35 8.06 8.88
CA TRP A 43 -4.28 9.09 9.29
C TRP A 43 -4.16 10.30 8.37
N ILE A 44 -5.30 10.89 8.03
CA ILE A 44 -5.39 12.10 7.20
C ILE A 44 -5.57 13.31 8.11
N PRO A 45 -4.56 14.19 8.25
CA PRO A 45 -4.59 15.28 9.23
C PRO A 45 -5.75 16.25 9.07
N GLU A 46 -6.11 16.59 7.83
CA GLU A 46 -7.02 17.67 7.49
C GLU A 46 -8.45 17.38 7.92
N ASN A 47 -8.86 16.11 7.90
CA ASN A 47 -10.20 15.69 8.29
C ASN A 47 -10.24 14.84 9.57
N GLY A 48 -9.07 14.55 10.16
CA GLY A 48 -8.95 13.80 11.39
C GLY A 48 -9.28 12.32 11.28
N ARG A 49 -9.41 11.74 10.08
CA ARG A 49 -9.85 10.35 9.90
C ARG A 49 -8.70 9.38 9.66
N ALA A 50 -8.74 8.25 10.38
CA ALA A 50 -7.87 7.12 10.10
C ALA A 50 -8.33 6.37 8.84
N ILE A 51 -7.38 5.75 8.14
CA ILE A 51 -7.64 4.96 6.94
C ILE A 51 -6.73 3.73 6.88
N GLN A 52 -7.37 2.58 6.64
CA GLN A 52 -6.64 1.34 6.42
C GLN A 52 -5.94 1.38 5.06
N ALA A 53 -4.60 1.35 5.12
CA ALA A 53 -3.72 1.50 3.97
C ALA A 53 -3.49 0.15 3.24
N ALA A 54 -3.33 -0.95 3.97
CA ALA A 54 -3.30 -2.31 3.40
C ALA A 54 -3.56 -3.38 4.47
N THR A 55 -3.78 -4.62 4.03
CA THR A 55 -4.14 -5.75 4.89
C THR A 55 -3.39 -7.03 4.52
N SER A 56 -3.06 -7.83 5.53
CA SER A 56 -2.47 -9.16 5.39
C SER A 56 -3.11 -10.11 6.39
N HIS A 57 -3.70 -11.19 5.89
CA HIS A 57 -4.49 -12.15 6.65
C HIS A 57 -3.73 -13.46 6.78
N ASN A 58 -3.62 -13.95 8.01
CA ASN A 58 -3.48 -15.38 8.23
C ASN A 58 -4.88 -15.99 8.23
N LEU A 59 -5.15 -16.82 7.23
CA LEU A 59 -6.44 -17.48 7.07
C LEU A 59 -6.55 -18.74 7.92
N GLY A 60 -5.43 -19.21 8.49
CA GLY A 60 -5.36 -20.51 9.15
C GLY A 60 -5.76 -21.60 8.17
N GLN A 61 -6.68 -22.46 8.61
CA GLN A 61 -7.25 -23.55 7.82
C GLN A 61 -8.72 -23.33 7.48
N ASN A 62 -9.29 -22.15 7.74
CA ASN A 62 -10.73 -21.90 7.57
C ASN A 62 -11.18 -22.16 6.13
N PHE A 63 -10.47 -21.55 5.18
CA PHE A 63 -10.73 -21.71 3.75
C PHE A 63 -10.34 -23.10 3.24
N ALA A 64 -9.25 -23.68 3.75
CA ALA A 64 -8.83 -25.02 3.38
C ALA A 64 -9.88 -26.08 3.74
N LYS A 65 -10.51 -25.97 4.92
CA LYS A 65 -11.63 -26.84 5.33
C LYS A 65 -12.86 -26.62 4.46
N MET A 66 -13.20 -25.36 4.19
CA MET A 66 -14.39 -25.02 3.39
C MET A 66 -14.28 -25.50 1.94
N PHE A 67 -13.08 -25.47 1.35
CA PHE A 67 -12.84 -25.83 -0.05
C PHE A 67 -12.14 -27.18 -0.25
N GLY A 68 -11.89 -27.96 0.81
CA GLY A 68 -11.23 -29.26 0.71
C GLY A 68 -9.77 -29.19 0.22
N ILE A 69 -9.03 -28.15 0.62
CA ILE A 69 -7.62 -27.94 0.23
C ILE A 69 -6.73 -28.76 1.17
N GLU A 70 -6.50 -30.01 0.79
CA GLU A 70 -5.73 -31.00 1.54
C GLU A 70 -4.39 -31.32 0.88
N PHE A 71 -3.41 -31.75 1.68
CA PHE A 71 -2.16 -32.34 1.23
C PHE A 71 -1.78 -33.52 2.12
N GLU A 72 -0.93 -34.41 1.62
CA GLU A 72 -0.34 -35.50 2.40
C GLU A 72 1.00 -35.06 2.98
N ASN A 73 1.19 -35.21 4.30
CA ASN A 73 2.46 -34.87 4.95
C ASN A 73 3.49 -36.01 4.82
N GLU A 74 4.71 -35.82 5.35
CA GLU A 74 5.78 -36.82 5.30
C GLU A 74 5.42 -38.17 5.96
N LYS A 75 4.44 -38.17 6.87
CA LYS A 75 3.92 -39.36 7.55
C LYS A 75 2.76 -40.03 6.83
N LYS A 76 2.43 -39.58 5.62
CA LYS A 76 1.28 -40.02 4.82
C LYS A 76 -0.09 -39.69 5.43
N GLU A 77 -0.15 -38.65 6.27
CA GLU A 77 -1.39 -38.19 6.89
C GLU A 77 -1.97 -37.03 6.09
N LYS A 78 -3.29 -37.03 5.91
CA LYS A 78 -4.01 -35.90 5.31
C LYS A 78 -4.02 -34.70 6.25
N GLN A 79 -3.63 -33.53 5.74
CA GLN A 79 -3.59 -32.27 6.47
C GLN A 79 -4.25 -31.16 5.65
N PHE A 80 -4.90 -30.21 6.32
CA PHE A 80 -5.44 -29.00 5.66
C PHE A 80 -4.34 -27.95 5.51
N ALA A 81 -4.28 -27.31 4.34
CA ALA A 81 -3.31 -26.26 4.07
C ALA A 81 -3.49 -25.05 5.00
N TRP A 82 -2.37 -24.49 5.49
CA TRP A 82 -2.37 -23.17 6.11
C TRP A 82 -2.26 -22.10 5.03
N GLN A 83 -3.15 -21.11 5.07
CA GLN A 83 -3.28 -20.13 3.99
C GLN A 83 -3.06 -18.69 4.48
N THR A 84 -2.62 -17.84 3.55
CA THR A 84 -2.58 -16.38 3.74
C THR A 84 -3.21 -15.69 2.53
N SER A 85 -3.77 -14.50 2.74
CA SER A 85 -4.18 -13.59 1.66
C SER A 85 -3.80 -12.16 2.05
N TRP A 86 -3.52 -11.31 1.08
CA TRP A 86 -3.02 -9.97 1.32
C TRP A 86 -3.44 -9.05 0.17
N GLY A 87 -3.73 -7.79 0.49
CA GLY A 87 -4.28 -6.83 -0.48
C GLY A 87 -3.80 -5.40 -0.28
N LEU A 88 -3.50 -4.76 -1.40
CA LEU A 88 -3.23 -3.33 -1.57
C LEU A 88 -4.02 -2.85 -2.80
N THR A 89 -4.54 -1.62 -2.77
CA THR A 89 -5.34 -1.07 -3.87
C THR A 89 -4.85 0.32 -4.26
N THR A 90 -5.41 0.88 -5.34
CA THR A 90 -5.18 2.27 -5.77
C THR A 90 -5.61 3.32 -4.73
N ARG A 91 -6.28 2.93 -3.65
CA ARG A 91 -6.45 3.76 -2.45
C ARG A 91 -5.12 4.37 -1.98
N SER A 92 -4.01 3.65 -2.17
CA SER A 92 -2.66 4.13 -1.83
C SER A 92 -2.31 5.45 -2.53
N ILE A 93 -2.76 5.64 -3.77
CA ILE A 93 -2.58 6.87 -4.53
C ILE A 93 -3.37 8.00 -3.88
N GLY A 94 -4.64 7.76 -3.54
CA GLY A 94 -5.48 8.75 -2.85
C GLY A 94 -4.92 9.15 -1.48
N ILE A 95 -4.42 8.19 -0.71
CA ILE A 95 -3.73 8.45 0.56
C ILE A 95 -2.50 9.34 0.34
N MET A 96 -1.65 9.01 -0.62
CA MET A 96 -0.44 9.78 -0.94
C MET A 96 -0.78 11.21 -1.39
N THR A 97 -1.82 11.37 -2.22
CA THR A 97 -2.31 12.69 -2.63
C THR A 97 -2.83 13.52 -1.47
N MET A 98 -3.64 12.93 -0.57
CA MET A 98 -4.15 13.64 0.60
C MET A 98 -3.04 14.00 1.59
N TYR A 99 -2.02 13.16 1.73
CA TYR A 99 -0.97 13.35 2.72
C TYR A 99 0.03 14.46 2.34
N HIS A 100 0.29 14.65 1.04
CA HIS A 100 1.32 15.59 0.58
C HIS A 100 0.76 16.85 -0.08
N GLY A 101 -0.49 16.83 -0.54
CA GLY A 101 -1.10 17.96 -1.25
C GLY A 101 -1.10 19.26 -0.44
N ASP A 102 -0.99 20.38 -1.14
CA ASP A 102 -1.06 21.73 -0.57
C ASP A 102 -2.04 22.62 -1.35
N ASP A 103 -2.14 23.90 -0.97
CA ASP A 103 -3.05 24.86 -1.63
C ASP A 103 -2.73 25.12 -3.11
N LYS A 104 -1.54 24.75 -3.60
CA LYS A 104 -1.13 24.85 -5.01
C LYS A 104 -1.43 23.56 -5.78
N GLY A 105 -1.77 22.48 -5.10
CA GLY A 105 -2.22 21.22 -5.69
C GLY A 105 -1.37 20.01 -5.28
N LEU A 106 -1.03 19.17 -6.25
CA LEU A 106 -0.32 17.91 -6.00
C LEU A 106 1.15 18.14 -5.67
N VAL A 107 1.61 17.54 -4.57
CA VAL A 107 3.02 17.35 -4.25
C VAL A 107 3.30 15.86 -4.31
N LEU A 108 4.02 15.41 -5.34
CA LEU A 108 4.31 13.98 -5.54
C LEU A 108 5.70 13.62 -5.01
N PRO A 109 5.84 12.51 -4.25
CA PRO A 109 7.15 11.98 -3.90
C PRO A 109 7.98 11.70 -5.17
N PRO A 110 9.28 12.04 -5.21
CA PRO A 110 10.08 11.89 -6.43
C PRO A 110 10.09 10.48 -7.02
N ARG A 111 9.99 9.42 -6.20
CA ARG A 111 9.96 8.02 -6.64
C ARG A 111 8.73 7.63 -7.46
N VAL A 112 7.67 8.43 -7.41
CA VAL A 112 6.41 8.18 -8.16
C VAL A 112 6.00 9.35 -9.06
N ALA A 113 6.76 10.44 -9.06
CA ALA A 113 6.52 11.57 -9.96
C ALA A 113 6.92 11.17 -11.40
N ASN A 114 5.96 11.23 -12.34
CA ASN A 114 6.22 10.93 -13.76
C ASN A 114 7.24 11.90 -14.37
N VAL A 115 7.19 13.18 -13.97
CA VAL A 115 8.17 14.20 -14.31
C VAL A 115 8.76 14.71 -12.99
N GLN A 116 10.04 14.40 -12.76
CA GLN A 116 10.75 14.83 -11.54
C GLN A 116 11.33 16.24 -11.68
N VAL A 117 11.77 16.58 -12.90
CA VAL A 117 12.38 17.88 -13.22
C VAL A 117 11.78 18.37 -14.53
N ILE A 118 11.26 19.59 -14.52
CA ILE A 118 10.77 20.30 -15.70
C ILE A 118 11.72 21.48 -15.96
N ILE A 119 12.31 21.54 -17.15
CA ILE A 119 13.15 22.66 -17.57
C ILE A 119 12.24 23.69 -18.22
N ILE A 120 12.13 24.87 -17.60
CA ILE A 120 11.32 25.98 -18.12
C ILE A 120 12.28 27.06 -18.63
N PRO A 121 12.53 27.14 -19.95
CA PRO A 121 13.35 28.20 -20.50
C PRO A 121 12.68 29.57 -20.35
N ILE A 122 13.48 30.59 -20.03
CA ILE A 122 13.03 31.98 -19.98
C ILE A 122 13.69 32.71 -21.16
N PRO A 123 13.06 32.75 -22.35
CA PRO A 123 13.63 33.42 -23.50
C PRO A 123 13.59 34.94 -23.31
N PHE A 124 14.64 35.62 -23.78
CA PHE A 124 14.58 37.06 -24.00
C PHE A 124 13.71 37.36 -25.23
N LYS A 125 13.00 38.49 -25.19
CA LYS A 125 12.16 38.95 -26.30
C LYS A 125 12.96 38.99 -27.61
N GLY A 126 12.54 38.25 -28.62
CA GLY A 126 13.23 38.12 -29.92
C GLY A 126 14.22 36.95 -30.05
N LYS A 127 14.41 36.13 -29.00
CA LYS A 127 15.25 34.92 -29.01
C LYS A 127 14.48 33.63 -28.70
N GLU A 128 13.16 33.65 -28.84
CA GLU A 128 12.28 32.54 -28.46
C GLU A 128 12.61 31.24 -29.22
N GLN A 129 13.01 31.34 -30.49
CA GLN A 129 13.30 30.18 -31.36
C GLN A 129 14.65 29.50 -31.10
N GLU A 130 15.61 30.17 -30.43
CA GLU A 130 16.93 29.58 -30.10
C GLU A 130 16.80 28.57 -28.96
N VAL A 131 15.80 28.74 -28.10
CA VAL A 131 15.69 28.00 -26.83
C VAL A 131 14.86 26.71 -26.93
N VAL A 132 14.00 26.59 -27.95
CA VAL A 132 13.10 25.43 -28.14
C VAL A 132 13.79 24.25 -28.87
N LYS A 133 15.03 24.43 -29.35
CA LYS A 133 15.75 23.42 -30.16
C LYS A 133 16.69 22.48 -29.38
N ALA A 134 16.65 22.50 -28.04
CA ALA A 134 17.52 21.69 -27.18
C ALA A 134 16.81 20.45 -26.63
#